data_AF-A0A1R1QFB0-F1
#
_entry.id   AF-A0A1R1QFB0-F1
#
_cell.length_a   1.000
_cell.length_b   1.000
_cell.length_c   1.000
_cell.angle_alpha   90.00
_cell.angle_beta   90.00
_cell.angle_gamma   90.00
#
_symmetry.space_group_name_H-M   'P 1'
#
loop_
_entity.id
_entity.type
_entity.pdbx_description
1 polymer ?
#
loop_
_entity_poly.entity_id
_entity_poly.type
_entity_poly.pdbx_seq_one_letter_code
_entity_poly.pdbx_strand_id
1 'polypeptide(L)'
;MKKIMMMCFAIILAFTGGCSMSDSQKNGNQEEAIKPKDMDPKDLPQVPAFQDEKTREYMASTKEAEPGYYLLVSKLKGFTMLFPEDGEYSDSEISNENESLFFDSVDKKTNIVMNASIEFYRNESFINDPDTMLDIVSGENEYKGDFDKLALKGKDIFFASKKEFFNKESNPSYIYLGYIKSTEQSYLGIAYSYRFSCSAKVDTCSQKPDEYEKKVKKMLKSITFNLDKKGKEDGK
;
A
#
# COMPACT_ATOMS: atom_id res chain seq x y z
N MET A 1 26.73 -16.69 59.92
CA MET A 1 25.97 -15.44 59.70
C MET A 1 26.02 -15.17 58.20
N LYS A 2 24.98 -15.05 57.37
CA LYS A 2 23.52 -15.01 57.49
C LYS A 2 22.94 -15.99 56.46
N LYS A 3 21.83 -16.63 56.82
CA LYS A 3 21.04 -17.54 55.98
C LYS A 3 20.28 -16.71 54.93
N ILE A 4 20.28 -17.13 53.67
CA ILE A 4 19.24 -16.75 52.70
C ILE A 4 18.69 -18.05 52.11
N MET A 5 17.53 -18.40 52.64
CA MET A 5 16.64 -19.44 52.20
C MET A 5 15.79 -18.85 51.09
N MET A 6 15.97 -19.31 49.84
CA MET A 6 15.06 -18.97 48.75
C MET A 6 14.50 -20.28 48.20
N MET A 7 13.21 -20.47 48.50
CA MET A 7 12.45 -21.70 48.42
C MET A 7 12.02 -21.93 46.98
N CYS A 8 12.44 -23.06 46.40
CA CYS A 8 11.96 -23.54 45.11
C CYS A 8 10.48 -23.93 45.21
N PHE A 9 9.62 -23.31 44.41
CA PHE A 9 8.28 -23.80 44.15
C PHE A 9 8.21 -24.27 42.70
N ALA A 10 8.49 -25.56 42.50
CA ALA A 10 8.12 -26.30 41.30
C ALA A 10 6.66 -26.74 41.47
N ILE A 11 5.75 -26.15 40.71
CA ILE A 11 4.40 -26.70 40.53
C ILE A 11 4.35 -27.35 39.15
N ILE A 12 4.58 -28.66 39.17
CA ILE A 12 4.27 -29.57 38.08
C ILE A 12 2.77 -29.82 38.16
N LEU A 13 2.01 -29.33 37.19
CA LEU A 13 0.67 -29.83 36.89
C LEU A 13 0.71 -30.52 35.54
N ALA A 14 0.91 -31.82 35.59
CA ALA A 14 0.62 -32.74 34.51
C ALA A 14 -0.90 -32.89 34.42
N PHE A 15 -1.50 -32.37 33.35
CA PHE A 15 -2.73 -32.92 32.80
C PHE A 15 -2.39 -33.60 31.49
N THR A 16 -2.16 -34.90 31.59
CA THR A 16 -2.22 -35.84 30.47
C THR A 16 -3.68 -36.08 30.08
N GLY A 17 -3.97 -35.97 28.78
CA GLY A 17 -5.18 -36.46 28.13
C GLY A 17 -5.67 -35.45 27.10
N GLY A 18 -5.71 -35.72 25.80
CA GLY A 18 -5.32 -36.88 25.01
C GLY A 18 -5.35 -36.49 23.53
N CYS A 19 -4.63 -37.24 22.69
CA CYS A 19 -4.79 -37.15 21.24
C CYS A 19 -6.24 -37.50 20.87
N SER A 20 -6.87 -36.62 20.08
CA SER A 20 -8.02 -36.98 19.25
C SER A 20 -7.82 -36.34 17.89
N MET A 21 -7.30 -37.13 16.95
CA MET A 21 -7.66 -37.00 15.55
C MET A 21 -9.17 -37.27 15.46
N SER A 22 -9.91 -36.31 14.94
CA SER A 22 -11.24 -36.54 14.40
C SER A 22 -11.34 -35.72 13.11
N ASP A 23 -11.12 -36.41 12.01
CA ASP A 23 -11.67 -36.03 10.72
C ASP A 23 -13.19 -35.90 10.82
N SER A 24 -13.72 -35.04 9.95
CA SER A 24 -15.14 -34.87 9.60
C SER A 24 -16.05 -34.14 10.60
N GLN A 25 -16.15 -32.82 10.43
CA GLN A 25 -17.46 -32.19 10.23
C GLN A 25 -17.35 -30.91 9.40
N LYS A 26 -17.84 -31.01 8.17
CA LYS A 26 -18.20 -29.88 7.29
C LYS A 26 -19.31 -29.04 7.95
N ASN A 27 -19.35 -27.78 7.51
CA ASN A 27 -20.43 -26.79 7.65
C ASN A 27 -20.38 -25.90 8.91
N GLY A 28 -19.36 -25.07 8.99
CA GLY A 28 -19.57 -23.68 9.41
C GLY A 28 -19.54 -22.82 8.15
N ASN A 29 -20.66 -22.23 7.75
CA ASN A 29 -20.64 -21.06 6.89
C ASN A 29 -19.80 -20.01 7.66
N GLN A 30 -18.52 -19.85 7.30
CA GLN A 30 -17.90 -18.56 7.49
C GLN A 30 -18.71 -17.63 6.60
N GLU A 31 -19.62 -16.89 7.20
CA GLU A 31 -20.27 -15.76 6.55
C GLU A 31 -19.13 -14.89 6.02
N GLU A 32 -18.90 -14.93 4.71
CA GLU A 32 -17.89 -14.11 4.08
C GLU A 32 -18.17 -12.68 4.53
N ALA A 33 -17.21 -12.06 5.20
CA ALA A 33 -17.39 -10.69 5.68
C ALA A 33 -17.86 -9.82 4.51
N ILE A 34 -19.01 -9.17 4.69
CA ILE A 34 -19.63 -8.34 3.65
C ILE A 34 -18.59 -7.31 3.21
N LYS A 35 -18.31 -7.25 1.90
CA LYS A 35 -17.33 -6.32 1.37
C LYS A 35 -17.87 -4.89 1.52
N PRO A 36 -17.00 -3.89 1.73
CA PRO A 36 -17.44 -2.49 1.89
C PRO A 36 -18.33 -1.98 0.75
N LYS A 37 -18.11 -2.43 -0.49
CA LYS A 37 -18.93 -2.04 -1.63
C LYS A 37 -20.39 -2.55 -1.56
N ASP A 38 -20.65 -3.60 -0.79
CA ASP A 38 -21.96 -4.27 -0.70
C ASP A 38 -22.73 -3.86 0.59
N MET A 39 -22.18 -2.93 1.39
CA MET A 39 -22.80 -2.42 2.62
C MET A 39 -23.70 -1.20 2.37
N ASP A 40 -24.68 -0.96 3.26
CA ASP A 40 -25.43 0.30 3.25
C ASP A 40 -24.48 1.47 3.56
N PRO A 41 -24.52 2.59 2.79
CA PRO A 41 -23.68 3.75 3.04
C PRO A 41 -23.70 4.29 4.48
N LYS A 42 -24.79 4.08 5.23
CA LYS A 42 -24.90 4.51 6.64
C LYS A 42 -24.05 3.67 7.60
N ASP A 43 -23.74 2.43 7.23
CA ASP A 43 -22.94 1.51 8.03
C ASP A 43 -21.45 1.63 7.73
N LEU A 44 -21.09 2.47 6.76
CA LEU A 44 -19.71 2.70 6.36
C LEU A 44 -18.99 3.71 7.26
N PRO A 45 -17.66 3.61 7.39
CA PRO A 45 -16.84 4.65 7.98
C PRO A 45 -17.11 6.01 7.32
N GLN A 46 -17.30 7.05 8.13
CA GLN A 46 -17.61 8.40 7.66
C GLN A 46 -16.33 9.17 7.27
N VAL A 47 -15.48 8.53 6.47
CA VAL A 47 -14.22 9.06 5.94
C VAL A 47 -14.22 8.99 4.41
N PRO A 48 -13.51 9.89 3.70
CA PRO A 48 -13.54 9.97 2.23
C PRO A 48 -13.38 8.62 1.52
N ALA A 49 -12.47 7.76 1.97
CA ALA A 49 -12.20 6.45 1.38
C ALA A 49 -13.40 5.50 1.28
N PHE A 50 -14.48 5.76 2.04
CA PHE A 50 -15.71 4.96 1.98
C PHE A 50 -16.92 5.72 1.45
N GLN A 51 -16.81 7.01 1.16
CA GLN A 51 -17.96 7.76 0.64
C GLN A 51 -18.13 7.55 -0.87
N ASP A 52 -17.02 7.41 -1.59
CA ASP A 52 -17.02 7.09 -3.01
C ASP A 52 -17.10 5.56 -3.25
N GLU A 53 -17.99 5.14 -4.14
CA GLU A 53 -18.21 3.72 -4.45
C GLU A 53 -17.00 3.09 -5.14
N LYS A 54 -16.34 3.82 -6.05
CA LYS A 54 -15.20 3.30 -6.79
C LYS A 54 -14.04 2.98 -5.85
N THR A 55 -13.80 3.85 -4.86
CA THR A 55 -12.78 3.66 -3.83
C THR A 55 -13.08 2.43 -2.98
N ARG A 56 -14.35 2.21 -2.60
CA ARG A 56 -14.77 1.05 -1.80
C ARG A 56 -14.52 -0.29 -2.47
N GLU A 57 -14.54 -0.35 -3.81
CA GLU A 57 -14.28 -1.60 -4.54
C GLU A 57 -12.89 -2.17 -4.25
N TYR A 58 -11.94 -1.32 -3.88
CA TYR A 58 -10.56 -1.69 -3.57
C TYR A 58 -10.33 -1.97 -2.08
N MET A 59 -11.29 -1.66 -1.20
CA MET A 59 -11.11 -1.81 0.25
C MET A 59 -11.35 -3.25 0.70
N ALA A 60 -10.39 -3.83 1.43
CA ALA A 60 -10.49 -5.19 1.95
C ALA A 60 -11.58 -5.34 3.04
N SER A 61 -11.75 -4.30 3.86
CA SER A 61 -12.73 -4.25 4.96
C SER A 61 -12.96 -2.81 5.41
N THR A 62 -14.01 -2.58 6.22
CA THR A 62 -14.26 -1.30 6.90
C THR A 62 -13.44 -1.10 8.17
N LYS A 63 -12.56 -2.04 8.52
CA LYS A 63 -11.67 -1.94 9.67
C LYS A 63 -10.33 -1.34 9.25
N GLU A 64 -9.86 -0.36 10.02
CA GLU A 64 -8.51 0.15 9.88
C GLU A 64 -7.47 -0.97 10.05
N ALA A 65 -6.52 -1.02 9.12
CA ALA A 65 -5.34 -1.88 9.25
C ALA A 65 -4.33 -1.27 10.22
N GLU A 66 -4.24 0.06 10.21
CA GLU A 66 -3.51 0.89 11.16
C GLU A 66 -4.27 2.22 11.35
N PRO A 67 -4.07 2.96 12.45
CA PRO A 67 -4.77 4.23 12.67
C PRO A 67 -4.65 5.19 11.47
N GLY A 68 -5.79 5.59 10.90
CA GLY A 68 -5.90 6.46 9.72
C GLY A 68 -5.61 5.77 8.37
N TYR A 69 -5.45 4.45 8.36
CA TYR A 69 -5.18 3.67 7.15
C TYR A 69 -6.01 2.40 7.06
N TYR A 70 -6.56 2.16 5.88
CA TYR A 70 -7.27 0.96 5.50
C TYR A 70 -6.41 0.08 4.60
N LEU A 71 -6.78 -1.19 4.48
CA LEU A 71 -6.10 -2.10 3.57
C LEU A 71 -6.76 -2.05 2.19
N LEU A 72 -5.98 -1.63 1.20
CA LEU A 72 -6.33 -1.71 -0.20
C LEU A 72 -5.85 -3.03 -0.80
N VAL A 73 -6.68 -3.62 -1.65
CA VAL A 73 -6.37 -4.79 -2.49
C VAL A 73 -6.55 -4.36 -3.94
N SER A 74 -5.51 -4.54 -4.76
CA SER A 74 -5.61 -4.23 -6.20
C SER A 74 -6.64 -5.14 -6.88
N LYS A 75 -7.29 -4.67 -7.96
CA LYS A 75 -8.30 -5.44 -8.69
C LYS A 75 -7.72 -6.67 -9.37
N LEU A 76 -6.48 -6.59 -9.88
CA LEU A 76 -5.74 -7.77 -10.36
C LEU A 76 -5.26 -8.68 -9.23
N LYS A 77 -5.51 -8.31 -7.95
CA LYS A 77 -5.01 -8.97 -6.75
C LYS A 77 -3.49 -9.13 -6.76
N GLY A 78 -2.82 -8.21 -7.48
CA GLY A 78 -1.38 -8.18 -7.67
C GLY A 78 -0.65 -7.79 -6.40
N PHE A 79 -1.23 -6.87 -5.65
CA PHE A 79 -0.66 -6.37 -4.41
C PHE A 79 -1.73 -5.86 -3.44
N THR A 80 -1.31 -5.64 -2.20
CA THR A 80 -2.03 -4.86 -1.18
C THR A 80 -1.17 -3.70 -0.72
N MET A 81 -1.81 -2.65 -0.20
CA MET A 81 -1.12 -1.52 0.43
C MET A 81 -1.99 -0.84 1.49
N LEU A 82 -1.36 -0.10 2.40
CA LEU A 82 -2.08 0.87 3.23
C LEU A 82 -2.59 2.01 2.35
N PHE A 83 -3.87 2.30 2.48
CA PHE A 83 -4.56 3.38 1.81
C PHE A 83 -5.09 4.37 2.85
N PRO A 84 -4.85 5.67 2.70
CA PRO A 84 -5.19 6.64 3.73
C PRO A 84 -6.70 6.86 3.82
N GLU A 85 -7.22 7.12 5.02
CA GLU A 85 -8.66 7.34 5.26
C GLU A 85 -9.25 8.50 4.45
N ASP A 86 -8.40 9.49 4.15
CA ASP A 86 -8.73 10.70 3.40
C ASP A 86 -8.51 10.56 1.89
N GLY A 87 -8.12 9.35 1.43
CA GLY A 87 -7.92 9.02 0.03
C GLY A 87 -9.24 8.79 -0.72
N GLU A 88 -9.28 9.20 -1.98
CA GLU A 88 -10.41 9.00 -2.90
C GLU A 88 -9.85 8.66 -4.28
N TYR A 89 -10.34 7.58 -4.89
CA TYR A 89 -9.97 7.22 -6.26
C TYR A 89 -10.42 8.28 -7.24
N SER A 90 -9.50 8.73 -8.08
CA SER A 90 -9.79 9.62 -9.19
C SER A 90 -10.03 8.83 -10.48
N ASP A 91 -9.16 7.84 -10.77
CA ASP A 91 -9.27 7.00 -11.95
C ASP A 91 -8.56 5.65 -11.78
N SER A 92 -8.82 4.71 -12.70
CA SER A 92 -8.06 3.47 -12.79
C SER A 92 -8.12 2.87 -14.19
N GLU A 93 -7.00 2.33 -14.65
CA GLU A 93 -6.91 1.61 -15.92
C GLU A 93 -6.49 0.17 -15.66
N ILE A 94 -7.14 -0.81 -16.29
CA ILE A 94 -6.87 -2.22 -16.06
C ILE A 94 -6.78 -2.94 -17.40
N SER A 95 -5.69 -3.66 -17.57
CA SER A 95 -5.50 -4.65 -18.62
C SER A 95 -5.24 -6.02 -18.00
N ASN A 96 -4.93 -7.01 -18.83
CA ASN A 96 -4.53 -8.31 -18.32
C ASN A 96 -3.23 -8.20 -17.53
N GLU A 97 -2.25 -7.43 -18.00
CA GLU A 97 -0.90 -7.45 -17.41
C GLU A 97 -0.61 -6.24 -16.52
N ASN A 98 -1.39 -5.16 -16.63
CA ASN A 98 -1.13 -3.92 -15.92
C ASN A 98 -2.39 -3.37 -15.25
N GLU A 99 -2.21 -2.74 -14.09
CA GLU A 99 -3.23 -2.02 -13.35
C GLU A 99 -2.68 -0.68 -12.86
N SER A 100 -3.26 0.42 -13.37
CA SER A 100 -2.96 1.78 -12.96
C SER A 100 -4.03 2.29 -12.02
N LEU A 101 -3.62 2.87 -10.90
CA LEU A 101 -4.48 3.37 -9.84
C LEU A 101 -4.12 4.83 -9.57
N PHE A 102 -5.11 5.71 -9.69
CA PHE A 102 -4.96 7.13 -9.41
C PHE A 102 -5.88 7.51 -8.26
N PHE A 103 -5.33 8.19 -7.26
CA PHE A 103 -6.12 8.64 -6.13
C PHE A 103 -5.58 9.95 -5.54
N ASP A 104 -6.48 10.70 -4.94
CA ASP A 104 -6.20 11.98 -4.33
C ASP A 104 -6.50 11.93 -2.83
N SER A 105 -5.81 12.75 -2.04
CA SER A 105 -6.16 12.99 -0.64
C SER A 105 -6.02 14.47 -0.33
N VAL A 106 -6.98 15.01 0.42
CA VAL A 106 -7.06 16.44 0.72
C VAL A 106 -7.05 16.64 2.23
N ASP A 107 -5.94 17.16 2.74
CA ASP A 107 -5.89 17.65 4.12
C ASP A 107 -6.48 19.06 4.19
N LYS A 108 -7.75 19.13 4.57
CA LYS A 108 -8.49 20.39 4.74
C LYS A 108 -7.93 21.30 5.83
N LYS A 109 -7.13 20.79 6.77
CA LYS A 109 -6.53 21.61 7.85
C LYS A 109 -5.30 22.35 7.35
N THR A 110 -4.51 21.71 6.50
CA THR A 110 -3.25 22.27 5.97
C THR A 110 -3.38 22.81 4.55
N ASN A 111 -4.52 22.57 3.89
CA ASN A 111 -4.81 22.85 2.49
C ASN A 111 -3.83 22.18 1.52
N ILE A 112 -3.40 20.97 1.87
CA ILE A 112 -2.49 20.17 1.06
C ILE A 112 -3.27 19.12 0.30
N VAL A 113 -2.97 19.03 -1.00
CA VAL A 113 -3.48 17.99 -1.88
C VAL A 113 -2.34 17.03 -2.16
N MET A 114 -2.61 15.74 -2.01
CA MET A 114 -1.77 14.65 -2.48
C MET A 114 -2.43 14.04 -3.72
N ASN A 115 -1.73 13.97 -4.83
CA ASN A 115 -2.13 13.17 -6.00
C ASN A 115 -1.18 11.97 -6.10
N ALA A 116 -1.71 10.76 -6.23
CA ALA A 116 -0.94 9.54 -6.34
C ALA A 116 -1.24 8.81 -7.65
N SER A 117 -0.20 8.28 -8.26
CA SER A 117 -0.25 7.34 -9.38
C SER A 117 0.56 6.11 -9.00
N ILE A 118 -0.05 4.94 -9.15
CA ILE A 118 0.55 3.64 -8.91
C ILE A 118 0.25 2.78 -10.12
N GLU A 119 1.28 2.27 -10.78
CA GLU A 119 1.14 1.35 -11.91
C GLU A 119 1.77 0.02 -11.54
N PHE A 120 0.93 -1.00 -11.38
CA PHE A 120 1.35 -2.37 -11.14
C PHE A 120 1.49 -3.08 -12.49
N TYR A 121 2.63 -3.74 -12.66
CA TYR A 121 2.92 -4.55 -13.83
C TYR A 121 3.11 -6.02 -13.43
N ARG A 122 2.64 -6.92 -14.28
CA ARG A 122 2.99 -8.35 -14.26
C ARG A 122 3.40 -8.86 -15.63
N ASN A 123 4.28 -9.85 -15.67
CA ASN A 123 4.71 -10.58 -16.88
C ASN A 123 5.38 -9.75 -17.99
N GLU A 124 5.61 -8.45 -17.80
CA GLU A 124 6.39 -7.65 -18.74
C GLU A 124 7.90 -7.83 -18.51
N SER A 125 8.63 -8.04 -19.61
CA SER A 125 10.06 -8.39 -19.55
C SER A 125 10.93 -7.28 -18.95
N PHE A 126 10.55 -6.01 -19.17
CA PHE A 126 11.30 -4.84 -18.72
C PHE A 126 11.22 -4.63 -17.20
N ILE A 127 10.19 -5.15 -16.52
CA ILE A 127 10.00 -4.98 -15.06
C ILE A 127 11.19 -5.53 -14.28
N ASN A 128 11.77 -6.65 -14.71
CA ASN A 128 12.83 -7.29 -13.95
C ASN A 128 14.16 -6.55 -14.04
N ASP A 129 14.29 -5.58 -14.94
CA ASP A 129 15.49 -4.76 -15.09
C ASP A 129 15.30 -3.40 -14.40
N PRO A 130 15.92 -3.18 -13.23
CA PRO A 130 15.84 -1.91 -12.55
C PRO A 130 16.31 -0.73 -13.41
N ASP A 131 17.35 -0.89 -14.23
CA ASP A 131 17.90 0.23 -14.98
C ASP A 131 16.89 0.70 -16.03
N THR A 132 16.27 -0.23 -16.76
CA THR A 132 15.17 0.07 -17.68
C THR A 132 13.98 0.72 -16.98
N MET A 133 13.53 0.20 -15.83
CA MET A 133 12.41 0.78 -15.09
C MET A 133 12.71 2.18 -14.55
N LEU A 134 13.93 2.42 -14.07
CA LEU A 134 14.35 3.72 -13.57
C LEU A 134 14.48 4.74 -14.71
N ASP A 135 14.90 4.32 -15.90
CA ASP A 135 14.89 5.16 -17.10
C ASP A 135 13.46 5.55 -17.51
N ILE A 136 12.52 4.60 -17.51
CA ILE A 136 11.09 4.87 -17.80
C ILE A 136 10.52 5.87 -16.78
N VAL A 137 10.63 5.57 -15.49
CA VAL A 137 10.12 6.43 -14.41
C VAL A 137 10.77 7.81 -14.46
N SER A 138 12.07 7.89 -14.77
CA SER A 138 12.77 9.16 -14.91
C SER A 138 12.28 9.96 -16.11
N GLY A 139 12.06 9.31 -17.26
CA GLY A 139 11.53 9.94 -18.46
C GLY A 139 10.14 10.53 -18.24
N GLU A 140 9.21 9.75 -17.67
CA GLU A 140 7.83 10.18 -17.39
C GLU A 140 7.74 11.32 -16.38
N ASN A 141 8.73 11.42 -15.48
CA ASN A 141 8.76 12.43 -14.44
C ASN A 141 9.83 13.52 -14.70
N GLU A 142 10.45 13.58 -15.88
CA GLU A 142 11.56 14.50 -16.19
C GLU A 142 12.65 14.56 -15.10
N TYR A 143 12.95 13.42 -14.48
CA TYR A 143 13.90 13.31 -13.39
C TYR A 143 15.31 12.99 -13.91
N LYS A 144 16.33 13.61 -13.30
CA LYS A 144 17.74 13.48 -13.71
C LYS A 144 18.67 13.13 -12.55
N GLY A 145 18.11 12.82 -11.39
CA GLY A 145 18.88 12.48 -10.19
C GLY A 145 18.99 10.98 -10.00
N ASP A 146 19.58 10.59 -8.87
CA ASP A 146 19.76 9.20 -8.50
C ASP A 146 18.61 8.68 -7.61
N PHE A 147 18.42 7.36 -7.61
CA PHE A 147 17.43 6.70 -6.76
C PHE A 147 18.10 6.03 -5.56
N ASP A 148 17.56 6.28 -4.37
CA ASP A 148 17.92 5.52 -3.17
C ASP A 148 17.27 4.13 -3.22
N LYS A 149 18.07 3.09 -2.94
CA LYS A 149 17.56 1.72 -2.80
C LYS A 149 17.31 1.36 -1.34
N LEU A 150 16.08 0.96 -1.02
CA LEU A 150 15.69 0.35 0.24
C LEU A 150 15.33 -1.13 0.02
N ALA A 151 16.20 -2.03 0.47
CA ALA A 151 15.94 -3.46 0.44
C ALA A 151 15.07 -3.88 1.63
N LEU A 152 13.96 -4.58 1.35
CA LEU A 152 13.03 -5.11 2.33
C LEU A 152 12.76 -6.59 2.03
N LYS A 153 12.18 -7.31 3.00
CA LYS A 153 11.73 -8.68 2.74
C LYS A 153 10.68 -8.67 1.61
N GLY A 154 10.96 -9.43 0.55
CA GLY A 154 10.07 -9.64 -0.58
C GLY A 154 10.11 -8.55 -1.67
N LYS A 155 10.80 -7.42 -1.44
CA LYS A 155 10.84 -6.30 -2.40
C LYS A 155 12.04 -5.37 -2.20
N ASP A 156 12.48 -4.78 -3.30
CA ASP A 156 13.40 -3.63 -3.32
C ASP A 156 12.60 -2.38 -3.72
N ILE A 157 12.73 -1.29 -2.96
CA ILE A 157 12.11 0.00 -3.28
C ILE A 157 13.21 0.96 -3.75
N PHE A 158 13.11 1.44 -4.97
CA PHE A 158 13.90 2.54 -5.51
C PHE A 158 13.11 3.83 -5.33
N PHE A 159 13.72 4.84 -4.72
CA PHE A 159 13.03 6.03 -4.25
C PHE A 159 13.81 7.29 -4.62
N ALA A 160 13.12 8.24 -5.24
CA ALA A 160 13.64 9.57 -5.51
C ALA A 160 12.62 10.63 -5.07
N SER A 161 13.12 11.85 -4.90
CA SER A 161 12.26 13.02 -4.70
C SER A 161 12.75 14.19 -5.54
N LYS A 162 11.82 15.04 -5.98
CA LYS A 162 12.11 16.31 -6.64
C LYS A 162 11.13 17.39 -6.21
N LYS A 163 11.53 18.64 -6.42
CA LYS A 163 10.68 19.82 -6.26
C LYS A 163 10.44 20.45 -7.62
N GLU A 164 9.22 20.93 -7.85
CA GLU A 164 8.85 21.49 -9.14
C GLU A 164 7.91 22.68 -8.97
N PHE A 165 8.13 23.75 -9.74
CA PHE A 165 7.31 24.96 -9.72
C PHE A 165 6.44 24.99 -10.97
N PHE A 166 5.11 24.90 -10.79
CA PHE A 166 4.15 24.97 -11.89
C PHE A 166 3.64 26.39 -12.05
N ASN A 167 3.43 26.83 -13.30
CA ASN A 167 2.59 27.99 -13.66
C ASN A 167 2.75 29.26 -12.79
N LYS A 168 3.98 29.65 -12.44
CA LYS A 168 4.29 30.83 -11.59
C LYS A 168 3.70 30.77 -10.17
N GLU A 169 3.33 29.59 -9.67
CA GLU A 169 2.95 29.38 -8.28
C GLU A 169 4.11 29.72 -7.35
N SER A 170 3.80 30.36 -6.22
CA SER A 170 4.80 30.73 -5.21
C SER A 170 5.31 29.53 -4.40
N ASN A 171 4.47 28.50 -4.26
CA ASN A 171 4.79 27.29 -3.53
C ASN A 171 5.15 26.15 -4.50
N PRO A 172 6.24 25.42 -4.28
CA PRO A 172 6.58 24.28 -5.11
C PRO A 172 5.66 23.10 -4.84
N SER A 173 5.51 22.22 -5.82
CA SER A 173 5.08 20.84 -5.59
C SER A 173 6.26 19.98 -5.16
N TYR A 174 5.99 19.01 -4.28
CA TYR A 174 6.93 17.98 -3.86
C TYR A 174 6.52 16.65 -4.48
N ILE A 175 7.41 16.04 -5.24
CA ILE A 175 7.13 14.81 -5.97
C ILE A 175 8.05 13.72 -5.46
N TYR A 176 7.47 12.58 -5.13
CA TYR A 176 8.16 11.36 -4.71
C TYR A 176 7.86 10.27 -5.72
N LEU A 177 8.88 9.74 -6.37
CA LEU A 177 8.72 8.84 -7.51
C LEU A 177 9.70 7.67 -7.41
N GLY A 178 9.39 6.59 -8.12
CA GLY A 178 10.29 5.46 -8.20
C GLY A 178 9.63 4.18 -8.63
N TYR A 179 10.30 3.09 -8.27
CA TYR A 179 9.98 1.75 -8.71
C TYR A 179 10.11 0.76 -7.54
N ILE A 180 9.20 -0.20 -7.44
CA ILE A 180 9.27 -1.31 -6.49
C ILE A 180 9.40 -2.60 -7.27
N LYS A 181 10.51 -3.30 -7.05
CA LYS A 181 10.79 -4.60 -7.64
C LYS A 181 10.44 -5.71 -6.65
N SER A 182 9.68 -6.71 -7.08
CA SER A 182 9.56 -7.94 -6.28
C SER A 182 10.87 -8.73 -6.29
N THR A 183 11.33 -9.16 -5.12
CA THR A 183 12.52 -10.02 -4.99
C THR A 183 12.17 -11.50 -5.01
N GLU A 184 10.87 -11.84 -4.89
CA GLU A 184 10.39 -13.22 -4.88
C GLU A 184 9.77 -13.64 -6.23
N GLN A 185 9.24 -12.68 -6.99
CA GLN A 185 8.55 -12.90 -8.24
C GLN A 185 9.06 -11.89 -9.27
N SER A 186 10.08 -12.27 -10.04
CA SER A 186 10.80 -11.37 -10.98
C SER A 186 9.91 -10.73 -12.05
N TYR A 187 8.72 -11.27 -12.27
CA TYR A 187 7.74 -10.78 -13.24
C TYR A 187 6.80 -9.72 -12.64
N LEU A 188 7.01 -9.26 -11.39
CA LEU A 188 6.16 -8.27 -10.72
C LEU A 188 6.93 -7.02 -10.34
N GLY A 189 6.29 -5.87 -10.53
CA GLY A 189 6.82 -4.60 -10.10
C GLY A 189 5.77 -3.49 -10.11
N ILE A 190 6.10 -2.37 -9.47
CA ILE A 190 5.22 -1.20 -9.35
C ILE A 190 6.01 0.07 -9.65
N ALA A 191 5.61 0.86 -10.64
CA ALA A 191 6.02 2.25 -10.77
C ALA A 191 5.09 3.14 -9.94
N TYR A 192 5.62 4.22 -9.36
CA TYR A 192 4.80 5.13 -8.55
C TYR A 192 5.26 6.58 -8.66
N SER A 193 4.30 7.49 -8.47
CA SER A 193 4.54 8.92 -8.29
C SER A 193 3.51 9.51 -7.33
N TYR A 194 3.98 10.24 -6.32
CA TYR A 194 3.15 10.99 -5.37
C TYR A 194 3.53 12.46 -5.44
N ARG A 195 2.55 13.32 -5.70
CA ARG A 195 2.70 14.76 -5.76
C ARG A 195 1.97 15.40 -4.62
N PHE A 196 2.64 16.27 -3.88
CA PHE A 196 2.05 17.12 -2.86
C PHE A 196 2.13 18.57 -3.30
N SER A 197 0.99 19.25 -3.31
CA SER A 197 0.88 20.66 -3.67
C SER A 197 -0.11 21.36 -2.75
N CYS A 198 -0.08 22.69 -2.79
CA CYS A 198 -1.11 23.49 -2.14
C CYS A 198 -2.38 23.43 -2.99
N SER A 199 -3.54 23.36 -2.33
CA SER A 199 -4.81 23.45 -3.04
C SER A 199 -4.89 24.76 -3.82
N ALA A 200 -5.27 24.69 -5.11
CA ALA A 200 -5.41 25.86 -5.97
C ALA A 200 -6.48 26.86 -5.49
N LYS A 201 -7.28 26.49 -4.48
CA LYS A 201 -8.38 27.29 -3.93
C LYS A 201 -7.97 28.16 -2.73
N VAL A 202 -6.69 28.18 -2.35
CA VAL A 202 -6.22 28.90 -1.15
C VAL A 202 -4.98 29.74 -1.42
N ASP A 203 -4.89 30.87 -0.71
CA ASP A 203 -3.72 31.76 -0.75
C ASP A 203 -2.57 31.27 0.14
N THR A 204 -2.87 30.45 1.16
CA THR A 204 -1.89 29.93 2.11
C THR A 204 -2.11 28.46 2.42
N CYS A 205 -0.99 27.75 2.56
CA CYS A 205 -0.91 26.33 2.87
C CYS A 205 0.30 26.10 3.80
N SER A 206 0.24 25.05 4.61
CA SER A 206 1.34 24.69 5.51
C SER A 206 2.09 23.48 4.95
N GLN A 207 3.11 23.75 4.12
CA GLN A 207 3.88 22.66 3.52
C GLN A 207 4.87 22.03 4.50
N LYS A 208 4.85 20.70 4.59
CA LYS A 208 5.74 19.93 5.47
C LYS A 208 6.34 18.72 4.73
N PRO A 209 7.37 18.93 3.90
CA PRO A 209 7.94 17.89 3.04
C PRO A 209 8.36 16.62 3.79
N ASP A 210 8.97 16.78 4.98
CA ASP A 210 9.37 15.64 5.82
C ASP A 210 8.19 14.77 6.26
N GLU A 211 7.01 15.36 6.47
CA GLU A 211 5.79 14.60 6.79
C GLU A 211 5.25 13.87 5.55
N TYR A 212 5.36 14.49 4.37
CA TYR A 212 4.94 13.89 3.10
C TYR A 212 5.79 12.67 2.75
N GLU A 213 7.12 12.81 2.86
CA GLU A 213 8.05 11.71 2.61
C GLU A 213 7.78 10.53 3.55
N LYS A 214 7.50 10.81 4.83
CA LYS A 214 7.11 9.79 5.81
C LYS A 214 5.80 9.11 5.42
N LYS A 215 4.77 9.87 4.99
CA LYS A 215 3.49 9.32 4.51
C LYS A 215 3.71 8.40 3.31
N VAL A 216 4.45 8.85 2.30
CA VAL A 216 4.77 8.05 1.10
C VAL A 216 5.56 6.80 1.46
N LYS A 217 6.68 6.93 2.20
CA LYS A 217 7.49 5.77 2.60
C LYS A 217 6.69 4.76 3.44
N LYS A 218 5.73 5.21 4.26
CA LYS A 218 4.83 4.31 4.99
C LYS A 218 3.97 3.49 4.03
N MET A 219 3.31 4.14 3.06
CA MET A 219 2.51 3.45 2.05
C MET A 219 3.36 2.48 1.22
N LEU A 220 4.52 2.91 0.71
CA LEU A 220 5.41 2.06 -0.10
C LEU A 220 5.92 0.83 0.67
N LYS A 221 6.30 1.00 1.95
CA LYS A 221 6.77 -0.12 2.79
C LYS A 221 5.69 -1.16 3.04
N SER A 222 4.43 -0.72 3.13
CA SER A 222 3.28 -1.61 3.36
C SER A 222 2.92 -2.49 2.16
N ILE A 223 3.43 -2.16 0.96
CA ILE A 223 3.13 -2.92 -0.25
C ILE A 223 3.56 -4.37 -0.10
N THR A 224 2.64 -5.29 -0.37
CA THR A 224 2.90 -6.73 -0.41
C THR A 224 2.38 -7.28 -1.72
N PHE A 225 3.23 -8.00 -2.47
CA PHE A 225 2.83 -8.69 -3.70
C PHE A 225 2.06 -9.98 -3.34
N ASN A 226 0.88 -10.17 -3.92
CA ASN A 226 -0.11 -11.17 -3.48
C ASN A 226 -0.47 -12.23 -4.54
N LEU A 227 0.33 -12.40 -5.58
CA LEU A 227 0.06 -13.43 -6.58
C LEU A 227 0.55 -14.81 -6.11
N ASP A 228 -0.37 -15.76 -6.07
CA ASP A 228 -0.08 -17.17 -5.85
C ASP A 228 0.90 -17.67 -6.93
N LYS A 229 1.88 -18.48 -6.51
CA LYS A 229 2.87 -19.13 -7.42
C LYS A 229 2.25 -20.12 -8.43
N LYS A 230 0.92 -20.20 -8.54
CA LYS A 230 0.19 -21.24 -9.29
C LYS A 230 0.18 -21.08 -10.82
N GLY A 231 0.93 -20.13 -11.39
CA GLY A 231 0.99 -19.91 -12.84
C GLY A 231 2.17 -20.56 -13.58
N LYS A 232 3.00 -21.37 -12.92
CA LYS A 232 4.15 -22.07 -13.55
C LYS A 232 4.11 -23.56 -13.26
N GLU A 233 3.18 -24.27 -13.89
CA GLU A 233 3.26 -25.70 -14.26
C GLU A 233 1.88 -26.12 -14.77
N ASP A 234 1.62 -25.84 -16.04
CA ASP A 234 0.67 -26.57 -16.89
C ASP A 234 0.98 -26.13 -18.33
N GLY A 235 2.09 -26.63 -18.88
CA GLY A 235 2.59 -26.11 -20.16
C GLY A 235 3.80 -26.80 -20.78
N LYS A 236 3.93 -28.12 -20.66
CA LYS A 236 4.30 -29.08 -21.74
C LYS A 236 4.66 -30.44 -21.19
#